data_AF-A0AA42LHI8-F1
#
_entry.id   AF-A0AA42LHI8-F1
#
_cell.length_a   1.000
_cell.length_b   1.000
_cell.length_c   1.000
_cell.angle_alpha   90.00
_cell.angle_beta   90.00
_cell.angle_gamma   90.00
#
_symmetry.space_group_name_H-M   'P 1'
#
loop_
_entity.id
_entity.type
_entity.pdbx_description
1 polymer ?
#
loop_
_entity_poly.entity_id
_entity_poly.type
_entity_poly.pdbx_seq_one_letter_code
_entity_poly.pdbx_strand_id
1 'polypeptide(L)' 'MEIPYGEKLYGYKLVQREKIQPARDLPPVMTEKDKEQVASAAKSVIAVHREVLIALKDR' A
#
# COMPACT_ATOMS: atom_id res chain seq x y z
N MET A 1 -29.54 16.20 -3.23
CA MET A 1 -29.26 17.60 -2.87
C MET A 1 -28.18 18.07 -3.81
N GLU A 2 -28.53 18.86 -4.84
CA GLU A 2 -27.57 19.41 -5.80
C GLU A 2 -26.91 20.63 -5.17
N ILE A 3 -25.58 20.65 -5.08
CA ILE A 3 -24.85 21.80 -4.52
C ILE A 3 -24.68 22.82 -5.66
N PRO A 4 -25.23 24.04 -5.54
CA PRO A 4 -25.11 25.05 -6.58
C PRO A 4 -23.64 25.49 -6.73
N TYR A 5 -23.03 25.09 -7.86
CA TYR A 5 -21.66 25.48 -8.20
C TYR A 5 -21.63 26.96 -8.58
N GLY A 6 -20.62 27.69 -8.11
CA GLY A 6 -20.46 29.14 -8.36
C GLY A 6 -20.94 30.05 -7.23
N GLU A 7 -21.67 29.52 -6.24
CA GLU A 7 -22.01 30.24 -5.02
C GLU A 7 -20.85 30.28 -4.02
N LYS A 8 -20.82 31.33 -3.18
CA LYS A 8 -19.83 31.47 -2.11
C LYS A 8 -20.32 30.72 -0.88
N LEU A 9 -19.54 29.75 -0.42
CA LEU A 9 -19.75 29.10 0.87
C LEU A 9 -18.70 29.63 1.86
N TYR A 10 -19.13 30.21 2.98
CA TYR A 10 -18.25 30.80 3.99
C TYR A 10 -17.23 31.83 3.42
N GLY A 11 -17.64 32.61 2.42
CA GLY A 11 -16.76 33.61 1.78
C GLY A 11 -15.82 33.06 0.71
N TYR A 12 -15.73 31.73 0.55
CA TYR A 12 -14.92 31.07 -0.47
C TYR A 12 -15.76 30.63 -1.66
N LYS A 13 -15.25 30.84 -2.89
CA LYS A 13 -15.92 30.39 -4.11
C LYS A 13 -15.78 28.88 -4.24
N LEU A 14 -16.88 28.16 -4.29
CA LEU A 14 -16.87 26.72 -4.48
C LEU A 14 -16.43 26.40 -5.91
N VAL A 15 -15.25 25.78 -6.05
CA VAL A 15 -14.74 25.26 -7.32
C VAL A 15 -15.19 23.81 -7.46
N GLN A 16 -15.61 23.43 -8.66
CA GLN A 16 -15.96 22.05 -8.96
C GLN A 16 -14.72 21.16 -8.76
N ARG A 17 -14.84 20.16 -7.89
CA ARG A 17 -13.79 19.15 -7.74
C ARG A 17 -13.80 18.26 -8.98
N GLU A 18 -12.69 18.20 -9.70
CA GLU A 18 -12.51 17.18 -10.72
C GLU A 18 -12.59 15.80 -10.07
N LYS A 19 -13.51 14.97 -10.55
CA LYS A 19 -13.55 13.56 -10.16
C LYS A 19 -12.33 12.89 -10.79
N ILE A 20 -11.28 12.69 -10.00
CA ILE A 20 -10.15 11.85 -10.41
C ILE A 20 -10.71 10.43 -10.55
N GLN A 21 -10.87 9.99 -11.80
CA GLN A 21 -11.18 8.59 -12.05
C GLN A 21 -9.94 7.78 -11.70
N PRO A 22 -10.04 6.71 -10.90
CA PRO A 22 -8.90 5.83 -10.67
C PRO A 22 -8.43 5.33 -12.04
N ALA A 23 -7.14 5.49 -12.32
CA ALA A 23 -6.55 5.00 -13.56
C ALA A 23 -6.87 3.51 -13.68
N ARG A 24 -7.49 3.13 -14.81
CA ARG A 24 -7.96 1.75 -15.05
C ARG A 24 -6.82 0.74 -15.00
N ASP A 25 -5.62 1.19 -15.36
CA ASP A 25 -4.40 0.41 -15.42
C ASP A 25 -3.34 1.06 -14.52
N LEU A 26 -3.40 0.78 -13.22
CA LEU A 26 -2.25 0.99 -12.35
C LEU A 26 -1.22 -0.11 -12.64
N PRO A 27 0.06 0.21 -12.88
CA PRO A 27 1.07 -0.82 -13.04
C PRO A 27 1.10 -1.70 -11.78
N PRO A 28 1.28 -3.02 -11.92
CA PRO A 28 1.33 -3.90 -10.76
C PRO A 28 2.44 -3.43 -9.81
N VAL A 29 2.07 -3.17 -8.56
CA VAL A 29 2.95 -2.63 -7.51
C VAL A 29 4.17 -3.54 -7.27
N MET A 30 4.05 -4.83 -7.59
CA MET A 30 5.12 -5.81 -7.55
C MET A 30 4.98 -6.80 -8.71
N THR A 31 6.09 -7.13 -9.36
CA THR A 31 6.12 -8.20 -10.36
C THR A 31 6.12 -9.57 -9.66
N GLU A 32 5.77 -10.65 -10.37
CA GLU A 32 5.83 -12.02 -9.82
C GLU A 32 7.24 -12.38 -9.33
N LYS A 33 8.27 -11.90 -10.04
CA LYS A 33 9.67 -12.08 -9.64
C LYS A 33 9.98 -11.42 -8.29
N ASP A 34 9.41 -10.24 -8.03
CA ASP A 34 9.60 -9.54 -6.75
C ASP A 34 8.93 -10.31 -5.61
N LYS A 35 7.77 -10.93 -5.86
CA LYS A 35 7.08 -11.77 -4.86
C LYS A 35 7.89 -13.01 -4.52
N GLU A 36 8.48 -13.68 -5.51
CA GLU A 36 9.35 -14.85 -5.31
C GLU A 36 10.60 -14.48 -4.50
N GLN A 37 11.21 -13.33 -4.79
CA GLN A 37 12.36 -12.82 -4.03
C GLN A 37 11.98 -12.57 -2.57
N VAL A 38 10.87 -11.89 -2.31
CA VAL A 38 10.39 -11.66 -0.94
C VAL A 38 10.11 -12.97 -0.21
N ALA A 39 9.48 -13.94 -0.88
CA ALA A 39 9.22 -15.25 -0.29
C ALA A 39 10.52 -16.00 0.06
N SER A 40 11.55 -15.92 -0.79
CA SER A 40 12.85 -16.54 -0.51
C SER A 40 13.58 -15.87 0.65
N ALA A 41 13.55 -14.53 0.71
CA ALA A 41 14.14 -13.76 1.80
C ALA A 41 13.43 -14.02 3.14
N ALA A 42 12.11 -14.16 3.14
CA ALA A 42 11.35 -14.51 4.34
C ALA A 42 11.75 -15.91 4.87
N LYS A 43 11.94 -16.89 3.98
CA LYS A 43 12.36 -18.25 4.37
C LYS A 43 13.75 -18.27 5.01
N SER A 44 14.70 -17.51 4.50
CA SER A 44 16.05 -17.46 5.08
C SER A 44 16.06 -16.84 6.47
N VAL A 45 15.31 -15.75 6.68
CA VAL A 45 15.16 -15.10 7.99
C VAL A 45 14.54 -16.06 9.00
N ILE A 46 13.48 -16.78 8.63
CA ILE A 46 12.83 -17.78 9.51
C ILE A 46 13.81 -18.88 9.89
N ALA A 47 14.63 -19.37 8.95
CA ALA A 47 15.61 -20.42 9.22
C ALA A 47 16.66 -19.96 10.25
N VAL A 48 17.25 -18.79 10.05
CA VAL A 48 18.21 -18.20 11.00
C VAL A 48 17.57 -18.01 12.37
N HIS A 49 16.34 -17.50 12.42
CA HIS A 49 15.64 -17.28 13.68
C HIS A 49 15.36 -18.61 14.41
N ARG A 50 15.02 -19.65 13.67
CA ARG A 50 14.80 -21.00 14.22
C ARG A 50 16.08 -21.57 14.84
N GLU A 51 17.23 -21.41 14.19
CA GLU A 51 18.52 -21.88 14.72
C GLU A 51 18.87 -21.18 16.04
N VAL A 52 18.67 -19.86 16.10
CA VAL A 52 18.88 -19.08 17.32
C VAL A 52 17.97 -19.57 18.45
N LEU A 53 16.68 -19.80 18.15
CA LEU A 53 15.73 -20.30 19.15
C LEU A 53 16.08 -21.70 19.66
N ILE A 54 16.58 -22.58 18.78
CA ILE A 54 17.08 -23.90 19.19
C ILE A 54 18.29 -23.75 20.11
N ALA A 55 19.27 -22.93 19.73
CA ALA A 55 20.47 -22.69 20.54
C ALA A 55 20.16 -22.07 21.92
N LEU A 56 19.10 -21.25 22.02
CA LEU A 56 18.63 -20.70 23.29
C LEU A 56 17.87 -21.71 24.14
N LYS A 57 17.17 -22.66 23.54
CA LYS A 57 16.42 -23.70 24.25
C LYS A 57 17.34 -24.77 24.86
N ASP A 58 18.46 -25.06 24.21
CA ASP A 58 19.44 -26.05 24.68
C ASP A 58 20.38 -25.51 25.80
N ARG A 59 20.23 -24.22 26.18
CA ARG A 59 20.90 -23.57 27.31
C ARG A 59 20.00 -23.50 28.53
#